data_AF-A0A7J6LEA4-F1
#
_entry.id   AF-A0A7J6LEA4-F1
#
_cell.length_a   1.000
_cell.length_b   1.000
_cell.length_c   1.000
_cell.angle_alpha   90.00
_cell.angle_beta   90.00
_cell.angle_gamma   90.00
#
_symmetry.space_group_name_H-M   'P 1'
#
loop_
_entity.id
_entity.type
_entity.pdbx_description
1 polymer ?
#
loop_
_entity_poly.entity_id
_entity_poly.type
_entity_poly.pdbx_seq_one_letter_code
_entity_poly.pdbx_strand_id
1 'polypeptide(L)'
;MFGRLCALAIVTVPCVSAWGVDGHSTVAEVGDNRLSVNARQAVNAIMGDGVRLGEFSSWPDFIVHGTPEEKEEWGWSSGLHYADSQNCTFVYDRDCKNDWCVAGAIKNYTRRVADESLSRYERQVAMKFLVHFMGDIHQPLHAGSSENLGGNLIKVTVDFANNKSTNLHSTWDFSLLDEWELERYPGQYVFQDDPADHPGEDDEIQRIDRTRFWTNIVDSIGVDLMVGGKYADRVDDWLRDCETNGIDECVNTMLEDDVQLACSMAYTNVDGTPVKSGDVLSREYYETRIETVREQLAKGGVRFAWLLNNIFEDGTTVIDDATTTSAPVATTTAAPTHMTCEEADNNCSKSYPGSYCKYWLSVPVCSGSDEPCSCSSQSSTTAVDF
;
A
#
# COMPACT_ATOMS: atom_id res chain seq x y z
N MET A 1 50.34 15.67 10.70
CA MET A 1 48.87 15.75 10.74
C MET A 1 48.33 14.55 10.00
N PHE A 2 47.90 13.50 10.71
CA PHE A 2 47.23 12.35 10.09
C PHE A 2 45.74 12.68 10.01
N GLY A 3 45.27 13.06 8.82
CA GLY A 3 43.85 13.21 8.55
C GLY A 3 43.20 11.85 8.43
N ARG A 4 42.37 11.47 9.40
CA ARG A 4 41.47 10.32 9.28
C ARG A 4 40.34 10.72 8.33
N LEU A 5 40.34 10.18 7.11
CA LEU A 5 39.13 10.12 6.30
C LEU A 5 38.19 9.10 6.96
N CYS A 6 37.12 9.59 7.60
CA CYS A 6 35.95 8.77 7.87
C CYS A 6 35.26 8.55 6.53
N ALA A 7 35.41 7.37 5.94
CA ALA A 7 34.53 6.91 4.88
C ALA A 7 33.14 6.71 5.51
N LEU A 8 32.22 7.62 5.23
CA LEU A 8 30.81 7.43 5.51
C LEU A 8 30.33 6.34 4.54
N ALA A 9 30.12 5.13 5.03
CA ALA A 9 29.44 4.10 4.24
C ALA A 9 27.98 4.55 4.10
N ILE A 10 27.60 5.01 2.90
CA ILE A 10 26.20 5.21 2.54
C ILE A 10 25.60 3.80 2.46
N VAL A 11 24.86 3.41 3.49
CA VAL A 11 23.98 2.24 3.43
C VAL A 11 22.81 2.66 2.55
N THR A 12 22.87 2.33 1.26
CA THR A 12 21.69 2.38 0.40
C THR A 12 20.75 1.29 0.89
N VAL A 13 19.68 1.69 1.59
CA VAL A 13 18.57 0.78 1.87
C VAL A 13 17.98 0.41 0.51
N PRO A 14 17.91 -0.88 0.13
CA PRO A 14 17.20 -1.26 -1.07
C PRO A 14 15.74 -0.78 -0.98
N CYS A 15 15.35 0.09 -1.90
CA CYS A 15 14.01 0.65 -2.05
C CYS A 15 13.09 -0.43 -2.54
N VAL A 16 12.13 -0.88 -1.73
CA VAL A 16 11.20 -1.91 -2.16
C VAL A 16 9.80 -1.53 -1.76
N SER A 17 8.98 -1.44 -2.79
CA SER A 17 7.55 -1.20 -2.79
C SER A 17 6.88 -2.53 -2.47
N ALA A 18 6.06 -2.56 -1.41
CA ALA A 18 5.16 -3.69 -1.17
C ALA A 18 4.23 -3.85 -2.37
N TRP A 19 3.65 -5.06 -2.54
CA TRP A 19 2.88 -5.49 -3.71
C TRP A 19 3.03 -4.54 -4.89
N GLY A 20 3.67 -4.96 -5.97
CA GLY A 20 3.78 -4.11 -7.14
C GLY A 20 2.46 -3.48 -7.57
N VAL A 21 2.51 -2.39 -8.33
CA VAL A 21 1.34 -1.53 -8.64
C VAL A 21 0.03 -2.29 -8.92
N ASP A 22 0.08 -3.43 -9.62
CA ASP A 22 -1.13 -4.23 -9.89
C ASP A 22 -1.64 -5.02 -8.68
N GLY A 23 -0.77 -5.47 -7.77
CA GLY A 23 -1.18 -6.08 -6.50
C GLY A 23 -1.89 -5.08 -5.60
N HIS A 24 -1.35 -3.87 -5.45
CA HIS A 24 -2.03 -2.77 -4.76
C HIS A 24 -3.36 -2.41 -5.39
N SER A 25 -3.37 -2.25 -6.71
CA SER A 25 -4.59 -1.93 -7.46
C SER A 25 -5.63 -3.04 -7.30
N THR A 26 -5.20 -4.30 -7.30
CA THR A 26 -6.07 -5.46 -7.09
C THR A 26 -6.71 -5.43 -5.71
N VAL A 27 -5.93 -5.26 -4.64
CA VAL A 27 -6.46 -5.20 -3.26
C VAL A 27 -7.47 -4.07 -3.14
N ALA A 28 -7.11 -2.88 -3.63
CA ALA A 28 -7.97 -1.72 -3.60
C ALA A 28 -9.31 -1.97 -4.29
N GLU A 29 -9.30 -2.60 -5.47
CA GLU A 29 -10.47 -2.72 -6.33
C GLU A 29 -11.34 -3.94 -5.98
N VAL A 30 -10.73 -5.02 -5.50
CA VAL A 30 -11.48 -6.12 -4.86
C VAL A 30 -12.23 -5.59 -3.65
N GLY A 31 -11.60 -4.74 -2.83
CA GLY A 31 -12.26 -4.13 -1.68
C GLY A 31 -13.31 -3.09 -2.08
N ASP A 32 -12.97 -2.22 -3.03
CA ASP A 32 -13.88 -1.21 -3.56
C ASP A 32 -15.16 -1.86 -4.07
N ASN A 33 -15.09 -2.92 -4.88
CA ASN A 33 -16.25 -3.66 -5.39
C ASN A 33 -17.15 -4.30 -4.31
N ARG A 34 -16.72 -4.32 -3.05
CA ARG A 34 -17.41 -4.96 -1.92
C ARG A 34 -17.89 -3.96 -0.86
N LEU A 35 -17.76 -2.66 -1.12
CA LEU A 35 -18.26 -1.63 -0.22
C LEU A 35 -19.79 -1.65 -0.12
N SER A 36 -20.28 -1.43 1.10
CA SER A 36 -21.67 -1.13 1.38
C SER A 36 -22.06 0.21 0.73
N VAL A 37 -23.37 0.46 0.61
CA VAL A 37 -23.86 1.73 0.05
C VAL A 37 -23.36 2.92 0.85
N ASN A 38 -23.29 2.81 2.19
CA ASN A 38 -22.83 3.89 3.06
C ASN A 38 -21.33 4.12 2.91
N ALA A 39 -20.53 3.04 2.93
CA ALA A 39 -19.09 3.15 2.73
C ALA A 39 -18.75 3.72 1.34
N ARG A 40 -19.46 3.29 0.29
CA ARG A 40 -19.34 3.86 -1.06
C ARG A 40 -19.58 5.36 -1.06
N GLN A 41 -20.66 5.82 -0.42
CA GLN A 41 -20.99 7.25 -0.35
C GLN A 41 -19.92 8.04 0.40
N ALA A 42 -19.40 7.50 1.50
CA ALA A 42 -18.32 8.12 2.26
C ALA A 42 -17.01 8.20 1.44
N VAL A 43 -16.63 7.11 0.76
CA VAL A 43 -15.47 7.08 -0.13
C VAL A 43 -15.63 8.12 -1.25
N ASN A 44 -16.80 8.19 -1.90
CA ASN A 44 -17.08 9.20 -2.91
C ASN A 44 -16.99 10.63 -2.36
N ALA A 45 -17.50 10.88 -1.15
CA ALA A 45 -17.42 12.19 -0.52
C ALA A 45 -15.96 12.61 -0.23
N ILE A 46 -15.13 11.67 0.23
CA ILE A 46 -13.72 11.92 0.54
C ILE A 46 -12.89 12.03 -0.75
N MET A 47 -12.94 11.01 -1.59
CA MET A 47 -12.06 10.86 -2.75
C MET A 47 -12.57 11.59 -3.99
N GLY A 48 -13.88 11.71 -4.13
CA GLY A 48 -14.54 12.20 -5.34
C GLY A 48 -15.43 11.16 -6.00
N ASP A 49 -16.52 11.61 -6.62
CA ASP A 49 -17.39 10.73 -7.41
C ASP A 49 -16.64 10.09 -8.58
N GLY A 50 -16.79 8.77 -8.71
CA GLY A 50 -16.20 7.99 -9.81
C GLY A 50 -14.71 7.71 -9.66
N VAL A 51 -14.10 8.06 -8.53
CA VAL A 51 -12.72 7.68 -8.21
C VAL A 51 -12.62 6.18 -7.98
N ARG A 52 -11.64 5.57 -8.65
CA ARG A 52 -11.19 4.21 -8.42
C ARG A 52 -10.03 4.22 -7.44
N LEU A 53 -10.14 3.49 -6.34
CA LEU A 53 -9.09 3.46 -5.32
C LEU A 53 -7.82 2.78 -5.83
N GLY A 54 -7.93 1.87 -6.80
CA GLY A 54 -6.78 1.22 -7.45
C GLY A 54 -5.81 2.22 -8.07
N GLU A 55 -6.32 3.30 -8.67
CA GLU A 55 -5.50 4.36 -9.29
C GLU A 55 -4.57 5.10 -8.31
N PHE A 56 -4.86 5.03 -7.01
CA PHE A 56 -4.11 5.73 -5.95
C PHE A 56 -3.44 4.80 -4.96
N SER A 57 -3.66 3.50 -5.11
CA SER A 57 -3.21 2.49 -4.17
C SER A 57 -1.69 2.38 -4.07
N SER A 58 -0.94 2.81 -5.09
CA SER A 58 0.53 2.84 -5.09
C SER A 58 1.14 4.22 -4.81
N TRP A 59 0.31 5.25 -4.55
CA TRP A 59 0.80 6.59 -4.24
C TRP A 59 1.81 6.63 -3.08
N PRO A 60 1.62 5.90 -1.96
CA PRO A 60 2.60 5.86 -0.87
C PRO A 60 4.01 5.39 -1.27
N ASP A 61 4.13 4.41 -2.17
CA ASP A 61 5.44 4.00 -2.68
C ASP A 61 6.07 5.07 -3.56
N PHE A 62 5.26 5.68 -4.43
CA PHE A 62 5.74 6.71 -5.34
C PHE A 62 6.30 7.92 -4.59
N ILE A 63 5.65 8.39 -3.53
CA ILE A 63 6.15 9.56 -2.77
C ILE A 63 7.39 9.24 -1.92
N VAL A 64 7.50 8.03 -1.36
CA VAL A 64 8.67 7.62 -0.57
C VAL A 64 9.90 7.46 -1.48
N HIS A 65 9.69 7.14 -2.75
CA HIS A 65 10.76 6.92 -3.73
C HIS A 65 10.89 8.02 -4.79
N GLY A 66 10.05 9.05 -4.73
CA GLY A 66 9.93 10.09 -5.73
C GLY A 66 11.03 11.16 -5.71
N THR A 67 10.64 12.37 -6.08
CA THR A 67 11.50 13.55 -6.13
C THR A 67 12.14 13.87 -4.76
N PRO A 68 13.25 14.63 -4.72
CA PRO A 68 13.82 15.09 -3.46
C PRO A 68 12.80 15.81 -2.57
N GLU A 69 11.91 16.60 -3.15
CA GLU A 69 10.84 17.31 -2.47
C GLU A 69 9.83 16.35 -1.83
N GLU A 70 9.37 15.34 -2.57
CA GLU A 70 8.46 14.32 -2.05
C GLU A 70 9.12 13.50 -0.94
N LYS A 71 10.39 13.15 -1.08
CA LYS A 71 11.16 12.45 -0.05
C LYS A 71 11.35 13.29 1.22
N GLU A 72 11.54 14.59 1.08
CA GLU A 72 11.61 15.50 2.23
C GLU A 72 10.27 15.56 2.99
N GLU A 73 9.15 15.57 2.25
CA GLU A 73 7.81 15.66 2.84
C GLU A 73 7.29 14.32 3.39
N TRP A 74 7.53 13.21 2.69
CA TRP A 74 6.90 11.91 2.93
C TRP A 74 7.87 10.79 3.27
N GLY A 75 9.18 10.99 3.16
CA GLY A 75 10.17 9.93 3.41
C GLY A 75 10.11 9.32 4.81
N TRP A 76 9.48 9.99 5.78
CA TRP A 76 9.19 9.42 7.09
C TRP A 76 8.25 8.21 7.02
N SER A 77 7.33 8.13 6.05
CA SER A 77 6.35 7.04 6.01
C SER A 77 6.96 5.70 5.60
N SER A 78 8.23 5.64 5.16
CA SER A 78 8.85 4.40 4.67
C SER A 78 8.81 3.25 5.68
N GLY A 79 8.94 3.55 6.98
CA GLY A 79 8.87 2.53 8.04
C GLY A 79 7.46 2.03 8.35
N LEU A 80 6.44 2.59 7.71
CA LEU A 80 5.05 2.19 7.89
C LEU A 80 4.60 1.11 6.92
N HIS A 81 5.41 0.75 5.92
CA HIS A 81 5.03 -0.24 4.91
C HIS A 81 5.18 -1.68 5.41
N TYR A 82 5.91 -1.92 6.50
CA TYR A 82 6.23 -3.28 6.94
C TYR A 82 6.20 -3.41 8.46
N ALA A 83 6.34 -4.64 8.92
CA ALA A 83 6.63 -4.98 10.31
C ALA A 83 7.75 -6.03 10.34
N ASP A 84 8.89 -5.67 10.91
CA ASP A 84 10.06 -6.53 11.01
C ASP A 84 9.86 -7.62 12.07
N SER A 85 9.45 -8.82 11.66
CA SER A 85 9.21 -9.94 12.57
C SER A 85 10.49 -10.73 12.90
N GLN A 86 10.39 -11.58 13.92
CA GLN A 86 11.51 -12.42 14.38
C GLN A 86 11.05 -13.86 14.60
N ASN A 87 11.88 -14.81 14.15
CA ASN A 87 11.66 -16.25 14.34
C ASN A 87 10.30 -16.75 13.85
N CYS A 88 9.82 -16.22 12.73
CA CYS A 88 8.51 -16.58 12.18
C CYS A 88 7.37 -16.32 13.18
N THR A 89 7.44 -15.24 13.95
CA THR A 89 6.35 -14.80 14.83
C THR A 89 6.34 -13.29 14.87
N PHE A 90 5.17 -12.68 14.76
CA PHE A 90 4.93 -11.26 14.98
C PHE A 90 4.50 -11.01 16.43
N VAL A 91 5.08 -10.00 17.06
CA VAL A 91 4.66 -9.52 18.38
C VAL A 91 4.61 -8.00 18.35
N TYR A 92 3.40 -7.44 18.44
CA TYR A 92 3.16 -5.99 18.26
C TYR A 92 4.10 -5.11 19.09
N ASP A 93 4.16 -5.31 20.42
CA ASP A 93 5.02 -4.51 21.31
C ASP A 93 6.53 -4.61 20.99
N ARG A 94 6.95 -5.73 20.41
CA ARG A 94 8.37 -6.00 20.07
C ARG A 94 8.72 -5.40 18.72
N ASP A 95 7.86 -5.59 17.74
CA ASP A 95 8.13 -5.40 16.31
C ASP A 95 7.52 -4.10 15.76
N CYS A 96 6.49 -3.56 16.41
CA CYS A 96 5.80 -2.31 16.03
C CYS A 96 6.04 -1.20 17.07
N LYS A 97 7.31 -0.85 17.31
CA LYS A 97 7.68 0.11 18.36
C LYS A 97 7.06 1.48 18.08
N ASN A 98 6.37 2.04 19.08
CA ASN A 98 5.68 3.33 18.99
C ASN A 98 4.65 3.39 17.85
N ASP A 99 4.01 2.25 17.54
CA ASP A 99 3.06 2.09 16.44
C ASP A 99 3.65 2.40 15.05
N TRP A 100 4.98 2.38 14.93
CA TRP A 100 5.70 2.68 13.69
C TRP A 100 5.95 1.40 12.88
N CYS A 101 4.86 0.85 12.36
CA CYS A 101 4.84 -0.29 11.43
C CYS A 101 3.51 -0.29 10.68
N VAL A 102 3.35 -1.21 9.71
CA VAL A 102 2.11 -1.33 8.92
C VAL A 102 0.84 -1.55 9.76
N ALA A 103 0.89 -2.36 10.81
CA ALA A 103 -0.27 -2.56 11.68
C ALA A 103 -0.65 -1.30 12.47
N GLY A 104 0.34 -0.55 12.97
CA GLY A 104 0.10 0.75 13.61
C GLY A 104 -0.41 1.81 12.62
N ALA A 105 0.12 1.80 11.39
CA ALA A 105 -0.32 2.69 10.33
C ALA A 105 -1.78 2.44 9.95
N ILE A 106 -2.20 1.18 9.79
CA ILE A 106 -3.60 0.84 9.52
C ILE A 106 -4.51 1.37 10.63
N LYS A 107 -4.16 1.15 11.91
CA LYS A 107 -4.94 1.68 13.04
C LYS A 107 -5.08 3.21 12.99
N ASN A 108 -3.98 3.92 12.74
CA ASN A 108 -3.97 5.38 12.64
C ASN A 108 -4.81 5.88 11.46
N TYR A 109 -4.55 5.39 10.25
CA TYR A 109 -5.21 5.87 9.04
C TYR A 109 -6.68 5.45 8.96
N THR A 110 -7.07 4.33 9.59
CA THR A 110 -8.48 4.00 9.82
C THR A 110 -9.20 5.11 10.58
N ARG A 111 -8.63 5.57 11.71
CA ARG A 111 -9.20 6.66 12.52
C ARG A 111 -9.25 7.96 11.73
N ARG A 112 -8.18 8.32 11.02
CA ARG A 112 -8.09 9.55 10.23
C ARG A 112 -9.08 9.58 9.05
N VAL A 113 -9.31 8.46 8.37
CA VAL A 113 -10.31 8.39 7.29
C VAL A 113 -11.73 8.69 7.81
N ALA A 114 -12.04 8.24 9.02
CA ALA A 114 -13.34 8.43 9.65
C ALA A 114 -13.52 9.78 10.36
N ASP A 115 -12.43 10.49 10.67
CA ASP A 115 -12.47 11.75 11.41
C ASP A 115 -12.99 12.91 10.55
N GLU A 116 -14.23 13.33 10.80
CA GLU A 116 -14.88 14.44 10.09
C GLU A 116 -14.34 15.83 10.48
N SER A 117 -13.50 15.92 11.52
CA SER A 117 -12.83 17.17 11.89
C SER A 117 -11.61 17.47 11.00
N LEU A 118 -11.06 16.44 10.34
CA LEU A 118 -9.98 16.59 9.38
C LEU A 118 -10.51 17.19 8.07
N SER A 119 -9.64 17.95 7.41
CA SER A 119 -9.95 18.44 6.07
C SER A 119 -10.14 17.27 5.10
N ARG A 120 -10.92 17.50 4.03
CA ARG A 120 -11.09 16.50 2.97
C ARG A 120 -9.75 16.01 2.43
N TYR A 121 -8.77 16.90 2.28
CA TYR A 121 -7.41 16.58 1.87
C TYR A 121 -6.74 15.57 2.82
N GLU A 122 -6.77 15.83 4.13
CA GLU A 122 -6.15 14.93 5.11
C GLU A 122 -6.82 13.55 5.12
N ARG A 123 -8.15 13.51 4.92
CA ARG A 123 -8.90 12.25 4.79
C ARG A 123 -8.58 11.52 3.48
N GLN A 124 -8.31 12.23 2.39
CA GLN A 124 -7.83 11.63 1.14
C GLN A 124 -6.43 11.03 1.31
N VAL A 125 -5.50 11.77 1.93
CA VAL A 125 -4.16 11.25 2.26
C VAL A 125 -4.29 10.00 3.12
N ALA A 126 -5.16 10.03 4.14
CA ALA A 126 -5.42 8.89 4.99
C ALA A 126 -6.00 7.69 4.22
N MET A 127 -6.93 7.92 3.29
CA MET A 127 -7.50 6.85 2.46
C MET A 127 -6.45 6.20 1.56
N LYS A 128 -5.58 7.00 0.92
CA LYS A 128 -4.51 6.50 0.06
C LYS A 128 -3.51 5.63 0.83
N PHE A 129 -3.08 6.09 2.01
CA PHE A 129 -2.24 5.29 2.89
C PHE A 129 -2.96 4.03 3.38
N LEU A 130 -4.23 4.15 3.78
CA LEU A 130 -4.98 3.02 4.31
C LEU A 130 -5.13 1.88 3.28
N VAL A 131 -5.56 2.20 2.06
CA VAL A 131 -5.73 1.19 1.02
C VAL A 131 -4.40 0.55 0.63
N HIS A 132 -3.31 1.32 0.62
CA HIS A 132 -1.97 0.83 0.36
C HIS A 132 -1.53 -0.17 1.44
N PHE A 133 -1.57 0.23 2.71
CA PHE A 133 -1.14 -0.63 3.83
C PHE A 133 -1.99 -1.90 3.99
N MET A 134 -3.26 -1.87 3.57
CA MET A 134 -4.08 -3.08 3.49
C MET A 134 -3.59 -4.06 2.43
N GLY A 135 -2.91 -3.57 1.38
CA GLY A 135 -2.09 -4.39 0.50
C GLY A 135 -0.85 -4.91 1.22
N ASP A 136 0.00 -4.03 1.74
CA ASP A 136 1.28 -4.37 2.36
C ASP A 136 1.15 -5.46 3.43
N ILE A 137 0.18 -5.31 4.33
CA ILE A 137 -0.02 -6.24 5.45
C ILE A 137 -0.39 -7.66 5.00
N HIS A 138 -0.79 -7.83 3.73
CA HIS A 138 -1.09 -9.13 3.13
C HIS A 138 0.03 -9.65 2.21
N GLN A 139 1.14 -8.91 2.07
CA GLN A 139 2.34 -9.39 1.39
C GLN A 139 3.23 -10.09 2.44
N PRO A 140 3.45 -11.42 2.38
CA PRO A 140 4.12 -12.15 3.44
C PRO A 140 5.50 -11.60 3.85
N LEU A 141 6.28 -11.12 2.88
CA LEU A 141 7.61 -10.57 3.08
C LEU A 141 7.62 -9.13 3.65
N HIS A 142 6.47 -8.45 3.71
CA HIS A 142 6.28 -7.21 4.49
C HIS A 142 6.13 -7.46 5.99
N ALA A 143 5.87 -8.70 6.38
CA ALA A 143 6.02 -9.16 7.75
C ALA A 143 7.35 -9.92 7.93
N GLY A 144 8.25 -9.87 6.96
CA GLY A 144 9.43 -10.74 6.89
C GLY A 144 10.51 -10.47 7.94
N SER A 145 11.60 -11.23 7.85
CA SER A 145 12.72 -11.14 8.79
C SER A 145 13.52 -9.84 8.60
N SER A 146 13.77 -9.14 9.72
CA SER A 146 14.69 -7.99 9.75
C SER A 146 16.11 -8.32 9.29
N GLU A 147 16.57 -9.57 9.45
CA GLU A 147 17.94 -9.97 9.08
C GLU A 147 18.21 -9.88 7.57
N ASN A 148 17.16 -10.05 6.75
CA ASN A 148 17.25 -10.00 5.30
C ASN A 148 16.42 -8.87 4.68
N LEU A 149 15.95 -7.93 5.51
CA LEU A 149 15.08 -6.81 5.12
C LEU A 149 13.86 -7.33 4.34
N GLY A 150 13.15 -8.32 4.88
CA GLY A 150 12.01 -8.93 4.17
C GLY A 150 12.41 -9.70 2.90
N GLY A 151 13.64 -10.13 2.74
CA GLY A 151 14.10 -10.89 1.56
C GLY A 151 14.80 -10.03 0.51
N ASN A 152 14.89 -8.72 0.72
CA ASN A 152 15.56 -7.78 -0.19
C ASN A 152 17.06 -8.04 -0.35
N LEU A 153 17.68 -8.61 0.67
CA LEU A 153 19.09 -9.02 0.64
C LEU A 153 19.32 -10.40 -0.01
N ILE A 154 18.26 -11.14 -0.34
CA ILE A 154 18.34 -12.48 -0.94
C ILE A 154 18.24 -12.34 -2.46
N LYS A 155 19.38 -12.35 -3.16
CA LYS A 155 19.45 -12.14 -4.62
C LYS A 155 19.19 -13.46 -5.37
N VAL A 156 18.20 -13.49 -6.25
CA VAL A 156 17.75 -14.72 -6.93
C VAL A 156 17.58 -14.49 -8.42
N THR A 157 17.52 -15.58 -9.18
CA THR A 157 17.08 -15.56 -10.58
C THR A 157 15.73 -16.26 -10.66
N VAL A 158 14.76 -15.70 -11.39
CA VAL A 158 13.44 -16.33 -11.61
C VAL A 158 13.39 -16.92 -13.02
N ASP A 159 13.36 -18.25 -13.14
CA ASP A 159 13.42 -18.92 -14.46
C ASP A 159 12.12 -18.79 -15.27
N PHE A 160 10.99 -18.62 -14.59
CA PHE A 160 9.66 -18.48 -15.18
C PHE A 160 9.47 -17.09 -15.83
N ALA A 161 10.22 -16.08 -15.40
CA ALA A 161 10.18 -14.75 -16.00
C ALA A 161 11.49 -14.45 -16.76
N ASN A 162 11.74 -15.21 -17.83
CA ASN A 162 12.89 -15.01 -18.74
C ASN A 162 14.27 -15.00 -18.05
N ASN A 163 14.46 -15.76 -16.97
CA ASN A 163 15.68 -15.75 -16.15
C ASN A 163 16.02 -14.34 -15.62
N LYS A 164 15.01 -13.53 -15.28
CA LYS A 164 15.20 -12.21 -14.67
C LYS A 164 16.01 -12.35 -13.37
N SER A 165 17.09 -11.59 -13.26
CA SER A 165 17.84 -11.44 -12.01
C SER A 165 17.13 -10.41 -11.14
N THR A 166 16.81 -10.75 -9.91
CA THR A 166 16.07 -9.90 -8.97
C THR A 166 16.42 -10.27 -7.52
N ASN A 167 15.55 -9.97 -6.55
CA ASN A 167 15.63 -10.43 -5.17
C ASN A 167 14.32 -11.14 -4.76
N LEU A 168 14.35 -11.86 -3.64
CA LEU A 168 13.21 -12.66 -3.19
C LEU A 168 11.96 -11.79 -2.93
N HIS A 169 12.14 -10.59 -2.40
CA HIS A 169 11.03 -9.69 -2.09
C HIS A 169 10.36 -9.17 -3.37
N SER A 170 11.12 -8.59 -4.30
CA SER A 170 10.61 -8.19 -5.62
C SER A 170 10.05 -9.37 -6.44
N THR A 171 10.44 -10.62 -6.14
CA THR A 171 9.81 -11.80 -6.74
C THR A 171 8.34 -11.93 -6.30
N TRP A 172 8.06 -11.70 -5.02
CA TRP A 172 6.72 -11.78 -4.46
C TRP A 172 5.86 -10.56 -4.79
N ASP A 173 6.43 -9.35 -4.80
CA ASP A 173 5.68 -8.14 -5.16
C ASP A 173 5.29 -8.09 -6.63
N PHE A 174 6.19 -8.52 -7.51
CA PHE A 174 6.05 -8.33 -8.95
C PHE A 174 6.05 -9.67 -9.69
N SER A 175 7.16 -10.42 -9.65
CA SER A 175 7.40 -11.48 -10.64
C SER A 175 6.35 -12.60 -10.64
N LEU A 176 5.85 -13.01 -9.47
CA LEU A 176 4.77 -14.01 -9.38
C LEU A 176 3.47 -13.48 -9.99
N LEU A 177 3.15 -12.21 -9.76
CA LEU A 177 1.94 -11.57 -10.28
C LEU A 177 2.05 -11.33 -11.79
N ASP A 178 3.20 -10.87 -12.26
CA ASP A 178 3.48 -10.62 -13.68
C ASP A 178 3.34 -11.88 -14.52
N GLU A 179 3.87 -13.00 -14.02
CA GLU A 179 3.74 -14.30 -14.68
C GLU A 179 2.26 -14.73 -14.74
N TRP A 180 1.51 -14.49 -13.68
CA TRP A 180 0.09 -14.81 -13.62
C TRP A 180 -0.76 -13.98 -14.59
N GLU A 181 -0.41 -12.70 -14.75
CA GLU A 181 -0.97 -11.80 -15.75
C GLU A 181 -0.63 -12.30 -17.15
N LEU A 182 0.65 -12.57 -17.43
CA LEU A 182 1.13 -13.07 -18.72
C LEU A 182 0.38 -14.32 -19.20
N GLU A 183 0.07 -15.25 -18.29
CA GLU A 183 -0.71 -16.45 -18.61
C GLU A 183 -2.17 -16.18 -19.03
N ARG A 184 -2.74 -15.06 -18.58
CA ARG A 184 -4.17 -14.71 -18.74
C ARG A 184 -4.42 -13.67 -19.82
N TYR A 185 -3.43 -12.85 -20.14
CA TYR A 185 -3.57 -11.73 -21.05
C TYR A 185 -3.09 -12.06 -22.47
N PRO A 186 -4.00 -12.25 -23.45
CA PRO A 186 -3.60 -12.31 -24.86
C PRO A 186 -3.26 -10.89 -25.37
N GLY A 187 -2.01 -10.47 -25.24
CA GLY A 187 -1.56 -9.14 -25.69
C GLY A 187 -0.09 -8.85 -25.39
N GLN A 188 0.36 -7.65 -25.74
CA GLN A 188 1.64 -7.13 -25.25
C GLN A 188 1.46 -6.78 -23.77
N TYR A 189 1.92 -7.67 -22.91
CA TYR A 189 2.11 -7.40 -21.50
C TYR A 189 3.26 -6.42 -21.31
N VAL A 190 3.13 -5.51 -20.35
CA VAL A 190 4.21 -4.61 -19.93
C VAL A 190 4.54 -4.98 -18.51
N PHE A 191 5.81 -5.31 -18.27
CA PHE A 191 6.29 -5.65 -16.94
C PHE A 191 6.05 -4.51 -15.96
N GLN A 192 5.88 -4.88 -14.71
CA GLN A 192 5.98 -3.94 -13.62
C GLN A 192 7.47 -3.64 -13.49
N ASP A 193 7.91 -2.58 -14.16
CA ASP A 193 9.27 -2.12 -13.96
C ASP A 193 9.37 -1.68 -12.50
N ASP A 194 10.21 -2.36 -11.73
CA ASP A 194 10.53 -1.97 -10.36
C ASP A 194 11.11 -0.55 -10.44
N PRO A 195 10.55 0.45 -9.73
CA PRO A 195 11.10 1.81 -9.72
C PRO A 195 12.60 1.85 -9.37
N ALA A 196 13.10 0.84 -8.64
CA ALA A 196 14.52 0.69 -8.32
C ALA A 196 15.38 0.21 -9.51
N ASP A 197 14.80 -0.47 -10.50
CA ASP A 197 15.48 -0.93 -11.71
C ASP A 197 15.66 0.20 -12.76
N HIS A 198 14.88 1.27 -12.67
CA HIS A 198 14.87 2.41 -13.60
C HIS A 198 14.97 3.80 -12.93
N PRO A 199 16.06 4.11 -12.18
CA PRO A 199 16.18 5.41 -11.54
C PRO A 199 16.45 6.53 -12.56
N GLY A 200 15.45 7.39 -12.78
CA GLY A 200 15.60 8.64 -13.54
C GLY A 200 15.31 8.55 -15.05
N GLU A 201 14.62 7.52 -15.52
CA GLU A 201 13.93 7.58 -16.81
C GLU A 201 12.60 8.32 -16.60
N ASP A 202 12.37 9.40 -17.37
CA ASP A 202 11.22 10.30 -17.22
C ASP A 202 9.90 9.53 -17.01
N ASP A 203 9.15 9.94 -15.98
CA ASP A 203 7.88 9.40 -15.43
C ASP A 203 6.73 9.18 -16.44
N GLU A 204 6.97 9.36 -17.74
CA GLU A 204 5.97 9.23 -18.79
C GLU A 204 5.72 7.76 -19.17
N ILE A 205 6.68 6.86 -18.97
CA ILE A 205 6.57 5.42 -19.31
C ILE A 205 5.63 4.67 -18.32
N GLN A 206 5.46 5.18 -17.09
CA GLN A 206 4.58 4.55 -16.08
C GLN A 206 3.08 4.87 -16.21
N ARG A 207 2.67 5.71 -17.18
CA ARG A 207 1.24 5.93 -17.51
C ARG A 207 0.73 5.09 -18.66
N ILE A 208 1.30 3.91 -18.87
CA ILE A 208 0.52 2.88 -19.57
C ILE A 208 -0.69 2.62 -18.69
N ASP A 209 -1.89 2.67 -19.28
CA ASP A 209 -3.13 2.39 -18.57
C ASP A 209 -3.13 0.93 -18.10
N ARG A 210 -2.50 0.69 -16.94
CA ARG A 210 -2.37 -0.62 -16.31
C ARG A 210 -3.69 -1.11 -15.74
N THR A 211 -4.71 -0.25 -15.72
CA THR A 211 -6.09 -0.60 -15.40
C THR A 211 -6.52 -1.89 -16.05
N ARG A 212 -6.17 -2.06 -17.32
CA ARG A 212 -6.54 -3.26 -18.05
C ARG A 212 -5.90 -4.54 -17.50
N PHE A 213 -4.71 -4.49 -16.88
CA PHE A 213 -3.94 -5.65 -16.38
C PHE A 213 -4.34 -6.09 -14.97
N TRP A 214 -4.60 -5.16 -14.06
CA TRP A 214 -5.17 -5.56 -12.77
C TRP A 214 -6.67 -5.83 -12.88
N THR A 215 -7.41 -5.29 -13.87
CA THR A 215 -8.86 -5.54 -13.99
C THR A 215 -9.21 -7.02 -14.21
N ASN A 216 -8.47 -7.79 -15.03
CA ASN A 216 -8.80 -9.22 -15.18
C ASN A 216 -8.41 -10.02 -13.93
N ILE A 217 -7.38 -9.59 -13.19
CA ILE A 217 -7.07 -10.19 -11.90
C ILE A 217 -8.22 -9.95 -10.93
N VAL A 218 -8.69 -8.70 -10.83
CA VAL A 218 -9.84 -8.31 -10.00
C VAL A 218 -11.07 -9.13 -10.39
N ASP A 219 -11.35 -9.27 -11.68
CA ASP A 219 -12.48 -10.10 -12.16
C ASP A 219 -12.29 -11.57 -11.78
N SER A 220 -11.09 -12.13 -11.95
CA SER A 220 -10.78 -13.51 -11.58
C SER A 220 -10.96 -13.77 -10.09
N ILE A 221 -10.44 -12.88 -9.24
CA ILE A 221 -10.60 -12.97 -7.78
C ILE A 221 -12.06 -12.74 -7.40
N GLY A 222 -12.74 -11.82 -8.07
CA GLY A 222 -14.17 -11.55 -7.91
C GLY A 222 -15.00 -12.81 -8.12
N VAL A 223 -14.75 -13.58 -9.19
CA VAL A 223 -15.39 -14.88 -9.44
C VAL A 223 -15.07 -15.88 -8.33
N ASP A 224 -13.82 -15.95 -7.86
CA ASP A 224 -13.44 -16.84 -6.76
C ASP A 224 -14.17 -16.48 -5.44
N LEU A 225 -14.51 -15.21 -5.23
CA LEU A 225 -15.23 -14.71 -4.06
C LEU A 225 -16.76 -14.79 -4.16
N MET A 226 -17.32 -15.02 -5.35
CA MET A 226 -18.77 -15.16 -5.55
C MET A 226 -19.29 -16.47 -4.94
N VAL A 227 -20.60 -16.58 -4.69
CA VAL A 227 -21.24 -17.80 -4.18
C VAL A 227 -20.89 -19.02 -5.05
N GLY A 228 -20.32 -20.06 -4.42
CA GLY A 228 -19.84 -21.26 -5.09
C GLY A 228 -18.45 -21.13 -5.75
N GLY A 229 -17.83 -19.96 -5.66
CA GLY A 229 -16.45 -19.70 -6.03
C GLY A 229 -15.45 -20.30 -5.04
N LYS A 230 -14.18 -20.35 -5.44
CA LYS A 230 -13.09 -21.01 -4.71
C LYS A 230 -12.91 -20.50 -3.27
N TYR A 231 -13.15 -19.22 -3.03
CA TYR A 231 -12.93 -18.53 -1.76
C TYR A 231 -14.22 -18.23 -1.00
N ALA A 232 -15.39 -18.49 -1.58
CA ALA A 232 -16.69 -18.12 -1.01
C ALA A 232 -16.85 -18.57 0.46
N ASP A 233 -16.56 -19.85 0.73
CA ASP A 233 -16.74 -20.46 2.06
C ASP A 233 -15.61 -20.10 3.05
N ARG A 234 -14.61 -19.30 2.63
CA ARG A 234 -13.45 -18.91 3.45
C ARG A 234 -13.52 -17.47 3.93
N VAL A 235 -14.41 -16.65 3.35
CA VAL A 235 -14.55 -15.22 3.68
C VAL A 235 -14.88 -15.04 5.16
N ASP A 236 -15.83 -15.82 5.70
CA ASP A 236 -16.22 -15.75 7.10
C ASP A 236 -15.03 -16.07 8.02
N ASP A 237 -14.21 -17.06 7.67
CA ASP A 237 -13.01 -17.41 8.44
C ASP A 237 -11.94 -16.30 8.37
N TRP A 238 -11.80 -15.62 7.23
CA TRP A 238 -10.84 -14.51 7.07
C TRP A 238 -11.21 -13.27 7.88
N LEU A 239 -12.51 -13.06 8.14
CA LEU A 239 -13.04 -11.92 8.88
C LEU A 239 -13.31 -12.24 10.36
N ARG A 240 -13.43 -13.52 10.73
CA ARG A 240 -13.84 -13.96 12.07
C ARG A 240 -13.10 -13.25 13.21
N ASP A 241 -11.78 -13.18 13.12
CA ASP A 241 -10.98 -12.53 14.17
C ASP A 241 -11.27 -11.03 14.26
N CYS A 242 -11.35 -10.37 13.11
CA CYS A 242 -11.66 -8.96 12.99
C CYS A 242 -13.05 -8.61 13.54
N GLU A 243 -14.06 -9.42 13.21
CA GLU A 243 -15.43 -9.26 13.69
C GLU A 243 -15.57 -9.55 15.19
N THR A 244 -14.75 -10.46 15.72
CA THR A 244 -14.83 -10.86 17.13
C THR A 244 -14.05 -9.92 18.04
N ASN A 245 -12.86 -9.50 17.63
CA ASN A 245 -11.88 -8.83 18.47
C ASN A 245 -11.60 -7.38 18.07
N GLY A 246 -12.16 -6.91 16.94
CA GLY A 246 -11.98 -5.55 16.44
C GLY A 246 -10.64 -5.33 15.75
N ILE A 247 -10.43 -4.12 15.23
CA ILE A 247 -9.30 -3.79 14.36
C ILE A 247 -7.94 -3.99 15.03
N ASP A 248 -7.85 -3.77 16.35
CA ASP A 248 -6.58 -3.81 17.06
C ASP A 248 -5.94 -5.21 17.08
N GLU A 249 -6.76 -6.24 17.27
CA GLU A 249 -6.32 -7.64 17.22
C GLU A 249 -6.30 -8.16 15.78
N CYS A 250 -7.27 -7.75 14.97
CA CYS A 250 -7.37 -8.08 13.56
C CYS A 250 -6.04 -7.88 12.82
N VAL A 251 -5.43 -6.69 12.91
CA VAL A 251 -4.14 -6.41 12.23
C VAL A 251 -2.97 -7.20 12.80
N ASN A 252 -3.01 -7.60 14.08
CA ASN A 252 -1.98 -8.45 14.66
C ASN A 252 -2.07 -9.86 14.07
N THR A 253 -3.29 -10.39 13.97
CA THR A 253 -3.57 -11.69 13.36
C THR A 253 -3.22 -11.70 11.87
N MET A 254 -3.51 -10.62 11.13
CA MET A 254 -3.09 -10.49 9.72
C MET A 254 -1.58 -10.66 9.58
N LEU A 255 -0.80 -9.94 10.40
CA LEU A 255 0.66 -10.04 10.37
C LEU A 255 1.14 -11.41 10.81
N GLU A 256 0.60 -11.98 11.89
CA GLU A 256 1.03 -13.32 12.34
C GLU A 256 0.80 -14.38 11.25
N ASP A 257 -0.36 -14.38 10.60
CA ASP A 257 -0.64 -15.27 9.46
C ASP A 257 0.40 -15.10 8.34
N ASP A 258 0.72 -13.86 8.00
CA ASP A 258 1.65 -13.51 6.92
C ASP A 258 3.10 -13.88 7.24
N VAL A 259 3.52 -13.72 8.49
CA VAL A 259 4.83 -14.18 8.96
C VAL A 259 4.96 -15.71 8.82
N GLN A 260 3.94 -16.47 9.21
CA GLN A 260 3.95 -17.93 9.05
C GLN A 260 4.00 -18.32 7.58
N LEU A 261 3.30 -17.57 6.73
CA LEU A 261 3.29 -17.79 5.30
C LEU A 261 4.65 -17.49 4.67
N ALA A 262 5.31 -16.40 5.08
CA ALA A 262 6.65 -16.06 4.61
C ALA A 262 7.65 -17.17 4.93
N CYS A 263 7.62 -17.71 6.15
CA CYS A 263 8.53 -18.78 6.54
C CYS A 263 8.26 -20.11 5.82
N SER A 264 6.99 -20.49 5.68
CA SER A 264 6.63 -21.77 5.07
C SER A 264 6.70 -21.77 3.54
N MET A 265 6.48 -20.61 2.89
CA MET A 265 6.35 -20.51 1.43
C MET A 265 7.41 -19.63 0.77
N ALA A 266 7.66 -18.43 1.30
CA ALA A 266 8.53 -17.44 0.67
C ALA A 266 10.01 -17.77 0.86
N TYR A 267 10.46 -17.94 2.11
CA TYR A 267 11.84 -18.25 2.46
C TYR A 267 12.24 -19.72 2.23
N THR A 268 11.34 -20.53 1.68
CA THR A 268 11.54 -21.98 1.52
C THR A 268 11.39 -22.37 0.05
N ASN A 269 12.37 -23.07 -0.50
CA ASN A 269 12.35 -23.68 -1.83
C ASN A 269 11.30 -24.81 -1.90
N VAL A 270 10.98 -25.29 -3.11
CA VAL A 270 10.02 -26.40 -3.29
C VAL A 270 10.47 -27.68 -2.57
N ASP A 271 11.78 -27.93 -2.49
CA ASP A 271 12.37 -29.09 -1.81
C ASP A 271 12.46 -28.95 -0.28
N GLY A 272 11.95 -27.85 0.28
CA GLY A 272 11.97 -27.55 1.72
C GLY A 272 13.28 -26.94 2.22
N THR A 273 14.26 -26.68 1.35
CA THR A 273 15.49 -25.98 1.75
C THR A 273 15.26 -24.46 1.85
N PRO A 274 15.99 -23.72 2.69
CA PRO A 274 15.90 -22.26 2.71
C PRO A 274 16.39 -21.64 1.40
N VAL A 275 15.66 -20.65 0.89
CA VAL A 275 16.08 -19.83 -0.27
C VAL A 275 17.30 -19.00 0.10
N LYS A 276 18.31 -18.97 -0.79
CA LYS A 276 19.57 -18.25 -0.57
C LYS A 276 19.97 -17.43 -1.79
N SER A 277 20.86 -16.46 -1.55
CA SER A 277 21.42 -15.67 -2.64
C SER A 277 22.17 -16.56 -3.64
N GLY A 278 21.84 -16.41 -4.92
CA GLY A 278 22.34 -17.23 -6.03
C GLY A 278 21.42 -18.38 -6.44
N ASP A 279 20.33 -18.63 -5.71
CA ASP A 279 19.33 -19.62 -6.09
C ASP A 279 18.58 -19.19 -7.36
N VAL A 280 18.16 -20.20 -8.14
CA VAL A 280 17.23 -20.03 -9.26
C VAL A 280 15.85 -20.50 -8.78
N LEU A 281 14.90 -19.58 -8.65
CA LEU A 281 13.52 -19.90 -8.34
C LEU A 281 12.84 -20.46 -9.58
N SER A 282 12.39 -21.71 -9.47
CA SER A 282 11.92 -22.49 -10.60
C SER A 282 10.49 -22.19 -10.99
N ARG A 283 10.08 -22.67 -12.17
CA ARG A 283 8.67 -22.68 -12.59
C ARG A 283 7.77 -23.35 -11.55
N GLU A 284 8.25 -24.42 -10.92
CA GLU A 284 7.54 -25.12 -9.85
C GLU A 284 7.39 -24.25 -8.59
N TYR A 285 8.37 -23.38 -8.29
CA TYR A 285 8.22 -22.37 -7.24
C TYR A 285 7.03 -21.45 -7.56
N TYR A 286 6.96 -20.89 -8.78
CA TYR A 286 5.81 -20.08 -9.19
C TYR A 286 4.47 -20.84 -9.07
N GLU A 287 4.37 -22.02 -9.67
CA GLU A 287 3.11 -22.80 -9.74
C GLU A 287 2.55 -23.17 -8.36
N THR A 288 3.43 -23.37 -7.38
CA THR A 288 3.04 -23.73 -6.01
C THR A 288 2.76 -22.52 -5.11
N ARG A 289 3.22 -21.32 -5.47
CA ARG A 289 3.02 -20.09 -4.67
C ARG A 289 1.94 -19.16 -5.25
N ILE A 290 1.63 -19.23 -6.54
CA ILE A 290 0.70 -18.27 -7.15
C ILE A 290 -0.71 -18.30 -6.53
N GLU A 291 -1.21 -19.47 -6.15
CA GLU A 291 -2.52 -19.55 -5.47
C GLU A 291 -2.50 -18.89 -4.08
N THR A 292 -1.37 -18.93 -3.40
CA THR A 292 -1.17 -18.21 -2.14
C THR A 292 -1.21 -16.70 -2.38
N VAL A 293 -0.48 -16.20 -3.38
CA VAL A 293 -0.49 -14.77 -3.75
C VAL A 293 -1.93 -14.32 -4.06
N ARG A 294 -2.65 -15.08 -4.89
CA ARG A 294 -4.05 -14.78 -5.24
C ARG A 294 -4.96 -14.70 -4.02
N GLU A 295 -4.80 -15.63 -3.08
CA GLU A 295 -5.58 -15.64 -1.85
C GLU A 295 -5.27 -14.44 -0.97
N GLN A 296 -4.00 -14.06 -0.85
CA GLN A 296 -3.59 -12.89 -0.07
C GLN A 296 -4.14 -11.58 -0.64
N LEU A 297 -4.13 -11.42 -1.97
CA LEU A 297 -4.77 -10.29 -2.65
C LEU A 297 -6.29 -10.27 -2.37
N ALA A 298 -6.94 -11.44 -2.39
CA ALA A 298 -8.37 -11.57 -2.06
C ALA A 298 -8.67 -11.21 -0.60
N LYS A 299 -7.86 -11.71 0.35
CA LYS A 299 -7.96 -11.36 1.77
C LYS A 299 -7.79 -9.86 2.01
N GLY A 300 -6.79 -9.25 1.38
CA GLY A 300 -6.54 -7.81 1.45
C GLY A 300 -7.78 -7.00 1.06
N GLY A 301 -8.36 -7.30 -0.10
CA GLY A 301 -9.58 -6.63 -0.56
C GLY A 301 -10.79 -6.89 0.34
N VAL A 302 -11.00 -8.14 0.77
CA VAL A 302 -12.10 -8.50 1.69
C VAL A 302 -12.00 -7.76 3.03
N ARG A 303 -10.81 -7.74 3.64
CA ARG A 303 -10.57 -7.08 4.93
C ARG A 303 -10.59 -5.56 4.80
N PHE A 304 -10.13 -5.00 3.69
CA PHE A 304 -10.24 -3.57 3.41
C PHE A 304 -11.71 -3.13 3.27
N ALA A 305 -12.53 -3.90 2.54
CA ALA A 305 -13.96 -3.65 2.45
C ALA A 305 -14.65 -3.75 3.81
N TRP A 306 -14.34 -4.79 4.59
CA TRP A 306 -14.86 -4.92 5.96
C TRP A 306 -14.51 -3.69 6.80
N LEU A 307 -13.26 -3.23 6.76
CA LEU A 307 -12.82 -2.06 7.51
C LEU A 307 -13.64 -0.80 7.15
N LEU A 308 -13.74 -0.49 5.86
CA LEU A 308 -14.48 0.68 5.39
C LEU A 308 -16.00 0.57 5.67
N ASN A 309 -16.56 -0.64 5.53
CA ASN A 309 -17.96 -0.88 5.87
C ASN A 309 -18.21 -0.62 7.34
N ASN A 310 -17.38 -1.14 8.25
CA ASN A 310 -17.57 -0.94 9.69
C ASN A 310 -17.41 0.52 10.11
N ILE A 311 -16.44 1.27 9.58
CA ILE A 311 -16.25 2.67 9.98
C ILE A 311 -17.32 3.61 9.41
N PHE A 312 -18.07 3.19 8.38
CA PHE A 312 -19.06 4.04 7.69
C PHE A 312 -20.50 3.50 7.74
N GLU A 313 -20.78 2.31 8.27
CA GLU A 313 -22.12 1.71 8.28
C GLU A 313 -23.10 2.42 9.23
N ASP A 314 -22.66 2.82 10.43
CA ASP A 314 -23.60 3.21 11.49
C ASP A 314 -23.88 4.72 11.60
N GLY A 315 -23.35 5.56 10.69
CA GLY A 315 -23.43 7.02 10.84
C GLY A 315 -22.88 7.54 12.19
N THR A 316 -22.11 6.70 12.89
CA THR A 316 -21.41 7.02 14.12
C THR A 316 -20.00 7.41 13.75
N THR A 317 -19.66 8.64 14.11
CA THR A 317 -18.28 9.02 14.38
C THR A 317 -17.64 7.93 15.22
N VAL A 318 -16.47 7.44 14.80
CA VAL A 318 -15.67 6.47 15.56
C VAL A 318 -15.50 7.04 16.96
N ILE A 319 -16.21 6.46 17.93
CA ILE A 319 -16.14 6.93 19.32
C ILE A 319 -14.75 6.57 19.84
N ASP A 320 -14.03 7.60 20.28
CA ASP A 320 -12.87 7.50 21.15
C ASP A 320 -13.17 6.55 22.31
N ASP A 321 -12.57 5.36 22.30
CA ASP A 321 -12.22 4.71 23.56
C ASP A 321 -10.71 4.87 23.76
N ALA A 322 -10.37 6.05 24.27
CA ALA A 322 -9.04 6.39 24.74
C ALA A 322 -8.73 5.60 26.01
N THR A 323 -8.12 4.41 25.87
CA THR A 323 -7.25 3.84 26.90
C THR A 323 -6.02 3.14 26.31
N THR A 324 -5.27 3.87 25.48
CA THR A 324 -3.84 3.61 25.32
C THR A 324 -3.11 4.93 25.33
N THR A 325 -2.14 5.02 26.23
CA THR A 325 -1.27 6.16 26.46
C THR A 325 -0.80 6.75 25.14
N SER A 326 -1.23 7.99 24.86
CA SER A 326 -0.69 8.81 23.80
C SER A 326 0.84 8.73 23.84
N ALA A 327 1.43 8.16 22.79
CA ALA A 327 2.85 8.32 22.54
C ALA A 327 3.17 9.83 22.59
N PRO A 328 4.28 10.24 23.23
CA PRO A 328 4.66 11.64 23.23
C PRO A 328 4.86 12.06 21.78
N VAL A 329 4.12 13.07 21.35
CA VAL A 329 4.43 13.84 20.14
C VAL A 329 5.88 14.24 20.28
N ALA A 330 6.75 13.58 19.51
CA ALA A 330 8.15 13.94 19.45
C ALA A 330 8.19 15.41 19.04
N THR A 331 8.72 16.24 19.93
CA THR A 331 8.96 17.66 19.67
C THR A 331 10.19 17.74 18.76
N THR A 332 10.02 17.30 17.52
CA THR A 332 10.97 17.54 16.44
C THR A 332 10.50 18.80 15.73
N THR A 333 11.41 19.78 15.68
CA THR A 333 11.46 20.93 14.77
C THR A 333 10.39 20.91 13.69
N ALA A 334 9.48 21.89 13.74
CA ALA A 334 8.44 22.22 12.77
C ALA A 334 8.40 21.26 11.56
N ALA A 335 7.44 20.34 11.57
CA ALA A 335 7.00 19.67 10.35
C ALA A 335 6.79 20.75 9.27
N PRO A 336 7.21 20.49 8.01
CA PRO A 336 6.97 21.42 6.91
C PRO A 336 5.48 21.77 6.88
N THR A 337 5.17 23.04 6.62
CA THR A 337 3.80 23.56 6.50
C THR A 337 2.98 22.60 5.64
N HIS A 338 2.03 21.88 6.26
CA HIS A 338 1.14 20.95 5.56
C HIS A 338 0.59 21.62 4.29
N MET A 339 0.83 21.01 3.14
CA MET A 339 0.21 21.43 1.89
C MET A 339 -1.31 21.27 2.06
N THR A 340 -2.07 22.38 2.09
CA THR A 340 -3.53 22.32 2.23
C THR A 340 -4.18 22.49 0.85
N CYS A 341 -4.95 21.51 0.40
CA CYS A 341 -5.66 21.57 -0.88
C CYS A 341 -7.07 22.19 -0.82
N GLU A 342 -7.48 22.73 0.32
CA GLU A 342 -8.85 23.24 0.50
C GLU A 342 -9.21 24.35 -0.48
N GLU A 343 -8.31 25.31 -0.72
CA GLU A 343 -8.53 26.38 -1.69
C GLU A 343 -8.62 25.84 -3.13
N ALA A 344 -7.80 24.86 -3.47
CA ALA A 344 -7.79 24.23 -4.79
C ALA A 344 -9.09 23.45 -5.03
N ASP A 345 -9.53 22.68 -4.03
CA ASP A 345 -10.79 21.94 -4.04
C ASP A 345 -11.99 22.89 -4.16
N ASN A 346 -12.00 23.98 -3.38
CA ASN A 346 -13.02 25.01 -3.46
C ASN A 346 -13.06 25.68 -4.84
N ASN A 347 -11.91 25.89 -5.48
CA ASN A 347 -11.85 26.44 -6.83
C ASN A 347 -12.39 25.46 -7.86
N CYS A 348 -12.03 24.18 -7.77
CA CYS A 348 -12.57 23.14 -8.64
C CYS A 348 -14.10 23.01 -8.52
N SER A 349 -14.62 23.01 -7.29
CA SER A 349 -16.06 22.96 -7.00
C SER A 349 -16.87 24.12 -7.57
N LYS A 350 -16.26 25.29 -7.86
CA LYS A 350 -16.95 26.42 -8.52
C LYS A 350 -17.28 26.13 -9.98
N SER A 351 -16.39 25.43 -10.67
CA SER A 351 -16.53 25.11 -12.11
C SER A 351 -17.41 23.88 -12.33
N TYR A 352 -17.36 22.92 -11.41
CA TYR A 352 -18.19 21.71 -11.47
C TYR A 352 -18.57 21.30 -10.03
N PRO A 353 -19.87 21.30 -9.66
CA PRO A 353 -20.28 20.97 -8.29
C PRO A 353 -19.77 19.59 -7.85
N GLY A 354 -19.10 19.54 -6.69
CA GLY A 354 -18.47 18.31 -6.19
C GLY A 354 -17.08 18.02 -6.76
N SER A 355 -16.56 18.89 -7.64
CA SER A 355 -15.20 18.78 -8.16
C SER A 355 -14.15 19.18 -7.13
N TYR A 356 -12.95 18.64 -7.30
CA TYR A 356 -11.80 18.82 -6.42
C TYR A 356 -10.51 18.69 -7.20
N CYS A 357 -9.41 19.15 -6.59
CA CYS A 357 -8.11 19.15 -7.24
C CYS A 357 -7.46 17.78 -7.16
N LYS A 358 -7.14 17.18 -8.31
CA LYS A 358 -6.29 15.98 -8.42
C LYS A 358 -4.82 16.40 -8.31
N TYR A 359 -4.45 17.01 -7.18
CA TYR A 359 -3.12 17.61 -6.93
C TYR A 359 -1.94 16.66 -7.03
N TRP A 360 -2.21 15.36 -6.93
CA TRP A 360 -1.24 14.28 -7.02
C TRP A 360 -0.87 13.91 -8.46
N LEU A 361 -1.53 14.49 -9.47
CA LEU A 361 -1.10 14.34 -10.85
C LEU A 361 0.12 15.22 -11.10
N SER A 362 1.07 14.76 -11.93
CA SER A 362 2.20 15.59 -12.37
C SER A 362 1.77 16.93 -12.99
N VAL A 363 0.56 16.95 -13.56
CA VAL A 363 -0.17 18.18 -13.91
C VAL A 363 -1.53 18.11 -13.21
N PRO A 364 -1.69 18.76 -12.05
CA PRO A 364 -2.94 18.75 -11.31
C PRO A 364 -4.10 19.35 -12.09
N VAL A 365 -5.22 18.66 -12.09
CA VAL A 365 -6.47 19.14 -12.71
C VAL A 365 -7.69 18.87 -11.82
N CYS A 366 -8.74 19.67 -12.02
CA CYS A 366 -10.02 19.52 -11.37
C CYS A 366 -10.78 18.31 -11.91
N SER A 367 -11.31 17.49 -11.01
CA SER A 367 -12.13 16.34 -11.40
C SER A 367 -13.37 16.76 -12.20
N GLY A 368 -13.58 16.17 -13.38
CA GLY A 368 -14.75 16.41 -14.22
C GLY A 368 -14.68 17.63 -15.16
N SER A 369 -13.75 18.57 -14.95
CA SER A 369 -13.54 19.71 -15.86
C SER A 369 -12.15 19.75 -16.50
N ASP A 370 -11.19 18.99 -15.98
CA ASP A 370 -9.78 18.99 -16.38
C ASP A 370 -9.10 20.38 -16.32
N GLU A 371 -9.73 21.34 -15.62
CA GLU A 371 -9.18 22.67 -15.36
C GLU A 371 -7.93 22.56 -14.47
N PRO A 372 -6.82 23.23 -14.76
CA PRO A 372 -5.63 23.18 -13.90
C PRO A 372 -5.92 23.62 -12.47
N CYS A 373 -5.32 22.93 -11.50
CA CYS A 373 -5.40 23.31 -10.09
C CYS A 373 -4.00 23.24 -9.45
N SER A 374 -3.83 23.73 -8.23
CA SER A 374 -2.60 23.51 -7.47
C SER A 374 -2.87 23.69 -5.99
N CYS A 375 -2.22 22.88 -5.16
CA CYS A 375 -2.29 23.05 -3.72
C CYS A 375 -1.11 23.90 -3.27
N SER A 376 -1.42 24.94 -2.50
CA SER A 376 -0.40 25.84 -1.96
C SER A 376 0.09 25.28 -0.63
N SER A 377 1.39 25.32 -0.38
CA SER A 377 1.89 25.35 1.00
C SER A 377 1.43 26.67 1.62
N GLN A 378 0.84 26.64 2.82
CA GLN A 378 0.47 27.88 3.50
C GLN A 378 1.73 28.65 3.88
N SER A 379 2.21 29.54 3.00
CA SER A 379 3.08 30.63 3.42
C SER A 379 2.19 31.71 4.03
N SER A 380 2.36 31.93 5.33
CA SER A 380 1.69 32.99 6.08
C SER A 380 1.79 34.32 5.34
N THR A 381 0.64 34.95 5.16
CA THR A 381 0.44 36.33 4.74
C THR A 381 1.38 37.30 5.43
N THR A 382 2.22 37.99 4.64
CA THR A 382 2.57 39.39 4.92
C THR A 382 2.42 40.19 3.63
N ALA A 383 1.19 40.63 3.37
CA ALA A 383 0.97 41.89 2.69
C ALA A 383 0.86 42.96 3.79
N VAL A 384 1.81 43.90 3.83
CA VAL A 384 1.54 45.25 4.31
C VAL A 384 2.26 46.23 3.39
N ASP A 385 1.48 47.22 2.96
CA ASP A 385 1.70 48.25 1.96
C ASP A 385 2.88 49.23 2.17
N PHE A 386 3.21 49.86 1.04
CA PHE A 386 4.04 51.06 0.73
C PHE A 386 5.56 50.90 0.57
#